data_AF-A0A9E2Z7I0-F1
#
_entry.id   AF-A0A9E2Z7I0-F1
#
_cell.length_a   1.000
_cell.length_b   1.000
_cell.length_c   1.000
_cell.angle_alpha   90.00
_cell.angle_beta   90.00
_cell.angle_gamma   90.00
#
_symmetry.space_group_name_H-M   'P 1'
#
loop_
_entity.id
_entity.type
_entity.pdbx_description
1 polymer ?
#
loop_
_entity_poly.entity_id
_entity_poly.type
_entity_poly.pdbx_seq_one_letter_code
_entity_poly.pdbx_strand_id
1 'polypeptide(L)'
;TARAKGLPERTVVVKHGLRAALTPIVTIFGLDLGLLLGGAVLTESTYSLPGLGKYAVDAIVNNDLPKVLGVTLIAAFFIVFANLIVDLLYAVIDPRVRVA
;
A
#
# COMPACT_ATOMS: atom_id res chain seq x y z
N THR A 1 14.75 -26.58 1.92
CA THR A 1 15.69 -26.46 0.78
C THR A 1 16.74 -25.35 0.88
N ALA A 2 16.75 -24.46 1.88
CA ALA A 2 17.88 -23.52 2.13
C ALA A 2 18.80 -23.92 3.31
N ARG A 3 18.25 -24.58 4.34
CA ARG A 3 19.00 -25.13 5.49
C ARG A 3 20.03 -26.20 5.09
N ALA A 4 19.69 -27.03 4.11
CA ALA A 4 20.58 -28.08 3.59
C ALA A 4 21.80 -27.55 2.82
N LYS A 5 21.86 -26.23 2.54
CA LYS A 5 22.97 -25.56 1.85
C LYS A 5 23.88 -24.73 2.77
N GLY A 6 23.74 -24.85 4.10
CA GLY A 6 24.66 -24.22 5.06
C GLY A 6 24.54 -22.71 5.22
N LEU A 7 23.45 -22.09 4.75
CA LEU A 7 23.24 -20.64 4.91
C LEU A 7 22.72 -20.30 6.32
N PRO A 8 23.21 -19.20 6.94
CA PRO A 8 22.79 -18.78 8.28
C PRO A 8 21.30 -18.43 8.34
N GLU A 9 20.63 -18.74 9.45
CA GLU A 9 19.16 -18.65 9.60
C GLU A 9 18.58 -17.28 9.29
N ARG A 10 19.29 -16.19 9.64
CA ARG A 10 18.87 -14.82 9.29
C ARG A 10 18.72 -14.64 7.78
N THR A 11 19.59 -15.24 6.96
CA THR A 11 19.50 -15.17 5.50
C THR A 11 18.33 -15.97 4.96
N VAL A 12 17.91 -17.05 5.62
CA VAL A 12 16.75 -17.85 5.17
C VAL A 12 15.44 -17.13 5.53
N VAL A 13 15.32 -16.62 6.76
CA VAL A 13 14.11 -15.92 7.22
C VAL A 13 13.91 -14.60 6.46
N VAL A 14 14.95 -13.78 6.35
CA VAL A 14 14.86 -12.46 5.70
C VAL A 14 14.76 -12.60 4.18
N LYS A 15 15.48 -13.54 3.54
CA LYS A 15 15.51 -13.62 2.07
C LYS A 15 14.44 -14.54 1.46
N HIS A 16 14.16 -15.68 2.09
CA HIS A 16 13.18 -16.64 1.57
C HIS A 16 11.82 -16.51 2.26
N GLY A 17 11.79 -16.21 3.57
CA GLY A 17 10.56 -15.99 4.31
C GLY A 17 9.86 -14.69 3.93
N LEU A 18 10.59 -13.57 3.95
CA LEU A 18 10.00 -12.24 3.71
C LEU A 18 9.47 -12.07 2.28
N ARG A 19 10.19 -12.56 1.26
CA ARG A 19 9.74 -12.50 -0.14
C ARG A 19 8.49 -13.35 -0.40
N ALA A 20 8.38 -14.50 0.26
CA ALA A 20 7.20 -15.36 0.15
C ALA A 20 6.01 -14.85 0.99
N ALA A 21 6.28 -14.14 2.09
CA ALA A 21 5.25 -13.55 2.95
C ALA A 21 4.72 -12.20 2.44
N LEU A 22 5.53 -11.40 1.74
CA LEU A 22 5.10 -10.08 1.30
C LEU A 22 4.06 -10.09 0.18
N THR A 23 4.10 -11.06 -0.74
CA THR A 23 3.07 -11.19 -1.79
C THR A 23 1.65 -11.32 -1.20
N PRO A 24 1.40 -12.22 -0.24
CA PRO A 24 0.10 -12.28 0.43
C PRO A 24 -0.16 -11.06 1.34
N ILE A 25 0.85 -10.52 2.04
CA ILE A 25 0.67 -9.33 2.90
C ILE A 25 0.20 -8.12 2.09
N VAL A 26 0.81 -7.83 0.95
CA VAL A 26 0.41 -6.69 0.09
C VAL A 26 -1.02 -6.87 -0.43
N THR A 27 -1.40 -8.10 -0.78
CA THR A 27 -2.76 -8.43 -1.21
C THR A 27 -3.79 -8.19 -0.10
N ILE A 28 -3.49 -8.65 1.12
CA ILE A 28 -4.34 -8.44 2.30
C ILE A 28 -4.40 -6.95 2.66
N PHE A 29 -3.28 -6.24 2.59
CA PHE A 29 -3.22 -4.82 2.88
C PHE A 29 -4.08 -4.00 1.91
N GLY A 30 -4.13 -4.37 0.63
CA GLY A 30 -5.03 -3.74 -0.35
C GLY A 30 -6.50 -3.95 -0.01
N LEU A 31 -6.88 -5.15 0.46
CA LEU A 31 -8.23 -5.45 0.94
C LEU A 31 -8.58 -4.64 2.20
N ASP A 32 -7.66 -4.58 3.17
CA ASP A 32 -7.83 -3.81 4.41
C ASP A 32 -7.98 -2.32 4.15
N LEU A 33 -7.19 -1.76 3.23
CA LEU A 33 -7.32 -0.36 2.80
C LEU A 33 -8.69 -0.09 2.17
N GLY A 34 -9.22 -1.00 1.35
CA GLY A 34 -10.57 -0.87 0.77
C GLY A 34 -11.65 -0.82 1.86
N LEU A 35 -11.56 -1.71 2.86
CA LEU A 35 -12.46 -1.74 4.01
C LEU A 35 -12.35 -0.45 4.86
N LEU A 36 -11.12 0.00 5.14
CA LEU A 36 -10.87 1.20 5.92
C LEU A 36 -11.36 2.46 5.19
N LEU A 37 -11.17 2.58 3.88
CA LEU A 37 -11.69 3.70 3.09
C LEU A 37 -13.22 3.73 3.10
N GLY A 38 -13.88 2.57 2.94
CA GLY A 38 -15.33 2.49 3.05
C GLY A 38 -15.86 2.91 4.42
N GLY A 39 -15.21 2.44 5.50
CA GLY A 39 -15.52 2.86 6.86
C GLY A 39 -15.21 4.35 7.13
N ALA A 40 -14.12 4.87 6.57
CA ALA A 40 -13.74 6.26 6.68
C ALA A 40 -14.76 7.18 6.03
N VAL A 41 -15.24 6.86 4.82
CA VAL A 41 -16.30 7.64 4.15
C VAL A 41 -17.59 7.68 4.97
N LEU A 42 -18.00 6.54 5.53
CA LEU A 42 -19.19 6.46 6.37
C LEU A 42 -19.04 7.28 7.65
N THR A 43 -17.91 7.16 8.34
CA THR A 43 -17.64 7.94 9.56
C THR A 43 -17.51 9.43 9.27
N GLU A 44 -16.85 9.83 8.18
CA GLU A 44 -16.76 11.23 7.73
C GLU A 44 -18.15 11.82 7.42
N SER A 45 -19.03 11.03 6.81
CA SER A 45 -20.39 11.46 6.47
C SER A 45 -21.28 11.56 7.70
N THR A 46 -21.27 10.56 8.58
CA THR A 46 -22.09 10.54 9.81
C THR A 46 -21.68 11.64 10.80
N TYR A 47 -20.39 11.86 10.99
CA TYR A 47 -19.87 12.88 11.93
C TYR A 47 -19.62 14.25 11.27
N SER A 48 -19.96 14.42 9.99
CA SER A 48 -19.72 15.65 9.22
C SER A 48 -18.26 16.14 9.27
N LEU A 49 -17.31 15.22 9.35
CA LEU A 49 -15.89 15.55 9.36
C LEU A 49 -15.41 15.91 7.95
N PRO A 50 -14.55 16.93 7.80
CA PRO A 50 -13.95 17.28 6.52
C PRO A 50 -12.87 16.25 6.17
N GLY A 51 -13.23 15.29 5.32
CA GLY A 51 -12.33 14.22 4.88
C GLY A 51 -12.29 14.05 3.36
N LEU A 52 -11.19 13.43 2.89
CA LEU A 52 -10.94 13.22 1.46
C LEU A 52 -11.92 12.21 0.86
N GLY A 53 -12.37 11.23 1.65
CA GLY A 53 -13.33 10.20 1.19
C GLY A 53 -14.69 10.81 0.90
N LYS A 54 -15.25 11.53 1.88
CA LYS A 54 -16.49 12.29 1.72
C LYS A 54 -16.39 13.32 0.59
N TYR A 55 -15.28 14.06 0.50
CA TYR A 55 -15.06 15.02 -0.57
C TYR A 55 -15.06 14.38 -1.97
N ALA A 56 -14.50 13.17 -2.11
CA ALA A 56 -14.56 12.40 -3.36
C ALA A 56 -15.99 11.98 -3.70
N VAL A 57 -16.74 11.47 -2.72
CA VAL A 57 -18.14 11.06 -2.91
C VAL A 57 -19.01 12.26 -3.29
N ASP A 58 -18.86 13.39 -2.59
CA ASP A 58 -19.59 14.61 -2.89
C ASP A 58 -19.26 15.14 -4.29
N ALA A 59 -18.00 15.02 -4.74
CA ALA A 59 -17.60 15.40 -6.09
C ALA A 59 -18.23 14.49 -7.16
N ILE A 60 -18.34 13.18 -6.89
CA ILE A 60 -19.00 12.21 -7.79
C ILE A 60 -20.50 12.50 -7.88
N VAL A 61 -21.17 12.71 -6.74
CA VAL A 61 -22.61 13.00 -6.69
C VAL A 61 -22.94 14.30 -7.42
N ASN A 62 -22.10 15.33 -7.27
CA ASN A 62 -22.28 16.63 -7.94
C ASN A 62 -21.75 16.66 -9.38
N ASN A 63 -21.24 15.53 -9.92
CA ASN A 63 -20.63 15.43 -11.25
C ASN A 63 -19.51 16.46 -11.50
N ASP A 64 -18.78 16.84 -10.46
CA ASP A 64 -17.70 17.82 -10.53
C ASP A 64 -16.39 17.11 -10.90
N LEU A 65 -16.21 16.88 -12.21
CA LEU A 65 -15.07 16.16 -12.77
C LEU A 65 -13.70 16.73 -12.33
N PRO A 66 -13.47 18.06 -12.28
CA PRO A 66 -12.22 18.62 -11.76
C PRO A 66 -11.89 18.15 -10.33
N LYS A 67 -12.88 18.10 -9.43
CA LYS A 67 -12.67 17.66 -8.05
C LYS A 67 -12.36 16.17 -7.97
N VAL A 68 -13.09 15.34 -8.74
CA VAL A 68 -12.83 13.90 -8.82
C VAL A 68 -11.41 13.62 -9.31
N LEU A 69 -10.98 14.30 -10.37
CA LEU A 69 -9.62 14.18 -10.90
C LEU A 69 -8.57 14.64 -9.88
N GLY A 70 -8.81 15.74 -9.17
CA GLY A 70 -7.91 16.24 -8.13
C GLY A 70 -7.68 15.22 -7.01
N VAL A 71 -8.74 14.62 -6.48
CA VAL A 71 -8.62 13.58 -5.44
C VAL A 71 -7.92 12.34 -5.99
N THR A 72 -8.25 11.94 -7.22
CA THR A 72 -7.66 10.76 -7.87
C THR A 72 -6.14 10.92 -8.04
N LEU A 73 -5.68 12.09 -8.47
CA LEU A 73 -4.25 12.38 -8.63
C LEU A 73 -3.51 12.34 -7.29
N ILE A 74 -4.08 12.92 -6.24
CA ILE A 74 -3.49 12.88 -4.89
C ILE A 74 -3.41 11.43 -4.40
N ALA A 75 -4.49 10.66 -4.54
CA ALA A 75 -4.52 9.25 -4.14
C ALA A 75 -3.48 8.42 -4.91
N ALA A 76 -3.41 8.60 -6.24
CA ALA A 76 -2.43 7.92 -7.08
C ALA A 76 -0.99 8.27 -6.68
N PHE A 77 -0.70 9.54 -6.39
CA PHE A 77 0.60 9.98 -5.90
C PHE A 77 0.99 9.26 -4.61
N PHE A 78 0.09 9.21 -3.62
CA PHE A 78 0.36 8.50 -2.36
C PHE A 78 0.55 7.01 -2.54
N ILE A 79 -0.23 6.37 -3.42
CA ILE A 79 -0.08 4.93 -3.73
C ILE A 79 1.28 4.66 -4.36
N VAL A 80 1.68 5.44 -5.38
CA VAL A 80 2.98 5.31 -6.03
C VAL A 80 4.11 5.58 -5.04
N PHE A 81 3.96 6.58 -4.17
CA PHE A 81 4.94 6.90 -3.14
C PHE A 81 5.08 5.78 -2.10
N ALA A 82 3.96 5.19 -1.65
CA ALA A 82 3.98 4.05 -0.74
C ALA A 82 4.64 2.82 -1.39
N ASN A 83 4.34 2.54 -2.66
CA ASN A 83 5.00 1.48 -3.41
C ASN A 83 6.51 1.74 -3.54
N LEU A 84 6.92 2.99 -3.81
CA LEU A 84 8.34 3.35 -3.85
C LEU A 84 9.04 3.13 -2.50
N ILE A 85 8.38 3.44 -1.38
CA ILE A 85 8.92 3.15 -0.03
C ILE A 85 9.10 1.65 0.15
N VAL A 86 8.09 0.86 -0.23
CA VAL A 86 8.15 -0.60 -0.15
C VAL A 86 9.31 -1.13 -1.00
N ASP A 87 9.45 -0.66 -2.24
CA ASP A 87 10.55 -1.03 -3.14
C ASP A 87 11.93 -0.63 -2.59
N LEU A 88 12.03 0.53 -1.95
CA LEU A 88 13.26 0.99 -1.31
C LEU A 88 13.60 0.13 -0.09
N LEU A 89 12.62 -0.21 0.74
CA LEU A 89 12.79 -1.13 1.86
C LEU A 89 13.23 -2.51 1.35
N TYR A 90 12.67 -2.99 0.25
CA TYR A 90 13.14 -4.20 -0.42
C TYR A 90 14.60 -4.09 -0.87
N ALA A 91 15.00 -2.98 -1.49
CA ALA A 91 16.37 -2.77 -1.93
C ALA A 91 17.38 -2.73 -0.77
N VAL A 92 16.98 -2.20 0.40
CA VAL A 92 17.81 -2.19 1.61
C VAL A 92 17.88 -3.58 2.26
N ILE A 93 16.79 -4.33 2.23
CA ILE A 93 16.69 -5.66 2.85
C ILE A 93 17.35 -6.75 1.98
N ASP A 94 17.37 -6.62 0.65
CA ASP A 94 18.02 -7.58 -0.26
C ASP A 94 19.39 -7.06 -0.78
N PRO A 95 20.52 -7.52 -0.22
CA PRO A 95 21.86 -7.06 -0.60
C PRO A 95 22.33 -7.53 -2.00
N ARG A 96 21.47 -8.18 -2.80
CA ARG A 96 21.80 -8.61 -4.19
C ARG A 96 21.48 -7.62 -5.28
N VAL A 97 20.75 -6.53 -5.02
CA VAL A 97 20.55 -5.45 -6.04
C VAL A 97 21.88 -4.78 -6.41
N ARG A 98 22.92 -4.97 -5.58
CA ARG A 98 24.25 -4.36 -5.77
C ARG A 98 25.27 -5.23 -6.52
N VAL A 99 24.88 -6.36 -7.12
CA VAL A 99 25.79 -7.18 -7.93
C VAL A 99 25.22 -7.47 -9.31
N ALA A 100 25.25 -6.43 -10.15
CA ALA A 100 25.33 -6.55 -11.59
C ALA A 100 26.39 -5.54 -12.07
#